data_AF-A0A4S8MFJ2-F1
#
_entry.id   AF-A0A4S8MFJ2-F1
#
_cell.length_a   1.000
_cell.length_b   1.000
_cell.length_c   1.000
_cell.angle_alpha   90.00
_cell.angle_beta   90.00
_cell.angle_gamma   90.00
#
_symmetry.space_group_name_H-M   'P 1'
#
loop_
_entity.id
_entity.type
_entity.pdbx_description
1 polymer ?
#
loop_
_entity_poly.entity_id
_entity_poly.type
_entity_poly.pdbx_seq_one_letter_code
_entity_poly.pdbx_strand_id
1 'polypeptide(L)'
;MYTALLLRLLQCKSWTALCSTIILRLTEFRLPEGSESEIPFVAGGFLSLLQRSNCSQLTTLVVKSPTLGLQYTVISILKHTPSLINLTIYDAVPRSGDLDYLPIITPGFLRGLLVPDSLSLFGSSSIIVPKLRNLWLKARGDTFDEGAFVDMVLSRWLPNGLEHSVYADLEELKFVDLLVVGRRVDKDVWNRLDGVGATGLRVRLLDGLE
;
A
#
# COMPACT_ATOMS: atom_id res chain seq x y z
N MET A 1 28.95 -9.86 1.88
CA MET A 1 29.17 -8.41 1.81
C MET A 1 27.97 -7.62 1.26
N TYR A 2 26.89 -8.26 0.77
CA TYR A 2 25.71 -7.59 0.18
C TYR A 2 24.59 -7.22 1.17
N THR A 3 24.63 -7.76 2.39
CA THR A 3 23.82 -7.28 3.52
C THR A 3 24.20 -5.87 3.97
N ALA A 4 25.42 -5.41 3.68
CA ALA A 4 25.96 -4.14 4.18
C ALA A 4 25.28 -2.89 3.57
N LEU A 5 24.74 -2.97 2.35
CA LEU A 5 24.05 -1.84 1.73
C LEU A 5 22.58 -1.73 2.17
N LEU A 6 21.90 -2.87 2.35
CA LEU A 6 20.58 -2.90 3.01
C LEU A 6 20.70 -2.39 4.46
N LEU A 7 21.81 -2.71 5.12
CA LEU A 7 22.10 -2.23 6.47
C LEU A 7 22.43 -0.73 6.54
N ARG A 8 22.87 -0.06 5.47
CA ARG A 8 23.14 1.40 5.52
C ARG A 8 21.87 2.25 5.56
N LEU A 9 20.75 1.78 5.01
CA LEU A 9 19.44 2.40 5.24
C LEU A 9 18.82 2.00 6.59
N LEU A 10 19.35 0.96 7.25
CA LEU A 10 18.94 0.47 8.57
C LEU A 10 19.88 0.90 9.71
N GLN A 11 20.90 1.72 9.44
CA GLN A 11 21.80 2.30 10.46
C GLN A 11 21.10 3.47 11.19
N CYS A 12 20.04 3.17 11.92
CA CYS A 12 19.63 3.98 13.07
C CYS A 12 19.89 3.13 14.32
N LYS A 13 20.89 3.52 15.12
CA LYS A 13 21.49 2.70 16.20
C LYS A 13 20.60 2.51 17.45
N SER A 14 19.29 2.71 17.38
CA SER A 14 18.36 2.46 18.49
C SER A 14 16.95 2.23 17.96
N TRP A 15 16.58 0.96 17.75
CA TRP A 15 15.29 0.54 17.20
C TRP A 15 14.18 0.39 18.25
N THR A 16 14.45 0.73 19.51
CA THR A 16 13.52 0.39 20.61
C THR A 16 12.50 1.48 20.95
N ALA A 17 12.48 2.65 20.28
CA ALA A 17 11.53 3.70 20.72
C ALA A 17 10.93 4.69 19.70
N LEU A 18 11.46 4.92 18.49
CA LEU A 18 11.12 6.18 17.79
C LEU A 18 10.88 6.15 16.27
N CYS A 19 11.01 5.02 15.56
CA CYS A 19 10.76 5.02 14.11
C CYS A 19 9.27 4.82 13.79
N SER A 20 8.48 5.90 13.83
CA SER A 20 7.09 5.91 13.35
C SER A 20 6.98 5.83 11.82
N THR A 21 8.08 6.09 11.09
CA THR A 21 8.11 6.17 9.63
C THR A 21 9.23 5.31 9.04
N ILE A 22 8.89 4.43 8.10
CA ILE A 22 9.86 3.66 7.31
C ILE A 22 9.54 3.89 5.84
N ILE A 23 10.52 4.39 5.10
CA ILE A 23 10.44 4.55 3.64
C ILE A 23 11.12 3.34 3.01
N LEU A 24 10.33 2.44 2.42
CA LEU A 24 10.87 1.34 1.63
C LEU A 24 11.07 1.79 0.20
N ARG A 25 12.28 2.27 -0.07
CA ARG A 25 12.75 2.39 -1.45
C ARG A 25 13.27 1.03 -1.88
N LEU A 26 12.41 0.27 -2.53
CA LEU A 26 12.87 -0.84 -3.35
C LEU A 26 13.41 -0.17 -4.61
N THR A 27 14.72 -0.01 -4.69
CA THR A 27 15.39 0.42 -5.91
C THR A 27 16.03 -0.81 -6.51
N GLU A 28 15.85 -1.00 -7.81
CA GLU A 28 16.59 -2.00 -8.58
C GLU A 28 18.07 -1.90 -8.22
N PHE A 29 18.64 -2.99 -7.73
CA PHE A 29 20.08 -3.10 -7.63
C PHE A 29 20.57 -3.58 -9.00
N ARG A 30 20.77 -2.64 -9.93
CA ARG A 30 21.47 -2.97 -11.17
C ARG A 30 22.93 -3.25 -10.83
N LEU A 31 23.32 -4.50 -10.93
CA LEU A 31 24.74 -4.86 -10.92
C LEU A 31 25.41 -4.23 -12.15
N PRO A 32 26.68 -3.80 -12.04
CA PRO A 32 27.44 -3.38 -13.22
C PRO A 32 27.45 -4.51 -14.24
N GLU A 33 27.18 -4.17 -15.50
CA GLU A 33 27.17 -5.10 -16.64
C GLU A 33 28.45 -5.95 -16.61
N GLY A 34 28.31 -7.25 -16.33
CA GLY A 34 29.45 -8.18 -16.23
C GLY A 34 29.41 -9.19 -15.08
N SER A 35 28.43 -9.13 -14.17
CA SER A 35 28.22 -10.18 -13.15
C SER A 35 26.89 -10.89 -13.36
N GLU A 36 26.91 -12.13 -13.85
CA GLU A 36 25.76 -13.03 -14.09
C GLU A 36 25.06 -13.53 -12.81
N SER A 37 25.00 -12.71 -11.75
CA SER A 37 24.28 -13.08 -10.53
C SER A 37 23.34 -11.96 -10.13
N GLU A 38 22.23 -11.86 -10.85
CA GLU A 38 21.05 -11.16 -10.36
C GLU A 38 20.65 -11.79 -9.02
N ILE A 39 20.96 -11.11 -7.91
CA ILE A 39 20.37 -11.46 -6.63
C ILE A 39 19.11 -10.62 -6.54
N PRO A 40 17.92 -11.16 -6.87
CA PRO A 40 16.68 -10.41 -6.73
C PRO A 40 16.57 -9.94 -5.29
N PHE A 41 16.07 -8.71 -5.12
CA PHE A 41 15.68 -8.22 -3.80
C PHE A 41 14.70 -9.24 -3.19
N VAL A 42 15.17 -10.03 -2.23
CA VAL A 42 14.36 -11.08 -1.62
C VAL A 42 13.41 -10.40 -0.65
N ALA A 43 12.21 -10.09 -1.13
CA ALA A 43 11.02 -9.76 -0.34
C ALA A 43 10.98 -10.42 1.05
N GLY A 44 11.37 -11.70 1.12
CA GLY A 44 11.47 -12.48 2.37
C GLY A 44 12.45 -11.94 3.41
N GLY A 45 13.56 -11.32 2.99
CA GLY A 45 14.52 -10.69 3.90
C GLY A 45 13.93 -9.50 4.64
N PHE A 46 13.14 -8.67 3.97
CA PHE A 46 12.47 -7.54 4.61
C PHE A 46 11.36 -7.98 5.57
N LEU A 47 10.54 -8.96 5.18
CA LEU A 47 9.56 -9.56 6.08
C LEU A 47 10.21 -10.14 7.34
N SER A 48 11.33 -10.84 7.17
CA SER A 48 12.11 -11.40 8.28
C SER A 48 12.62 -10.30 9.21
N LEU A 49 13.03 -9.15 8.66
CA LEU A 49 13.43 -8.00 9.46
C LEU A 49 12.26 -7.41 10.25
N LEU A 50 11.10 -7.20 9.62
CA LEU A 50 9.90 -6.70 10.32
C LEU A 50 9.48 -7.62 11.47
N GLN A 51 9.47 -8.92 11.22
CA GLN A 51 9.15 -9.93 12.23
C GLN A 51 10.14 -9.90 13.41
N ARG A 52 11.44 -9.74 13.14
CA ARG A 52 12.48 -9.70 14.18
C ARG A 52 12.56 -8.38 14.94
N SER A 53 12.20 -7.28 14.29
CA SER A 53 12.26 -5.93 14.86
C SER A 53 10.99 -5.54 15.62
N ASN A 54 9.94 -6.38 15.58
CA ASN A 54 8.65 -6.13 16.20
C ASN A 54 8.10 -4.74 15.87
N CYS A 55 8.18 -4.35 14.59
CA CYS A 55 7.74 -3.05 14.06
C CYS A 55 6.20 -2.86 14.06
N SER A 56 5.52 -3.30 15.11
CA SER A 56 4.08 -3.11 15.30
C SER A 56 3.67 -1.64 15.40
N GLN A 57 4.62 -0.74 15.68
CA GLN A 57 4.42 0.71 15.77
C GLN A 57 4.65 1.46 14.45
N LEU A 58 4.87 0.78 13.32
CA LEU A 58 5.06 1.45 12.06
C LEU A 58 3.77 2.19 11.65
N THR A 59 3.84 3.53 11.55
CA THR A 59 2.69 4.36 11.16
C THR A 59 2.72 4.81 9.71
N THR A 60 3.89 4.79 9.06
CA THR A 60 4.03 5.27 7.67
C THR A 60 4.87 4.31 6.85
N LEU A 61 4.32 3.87 5.72
CA LEU A 61 4.94 2.98 4.77
C LEU A 61 4.83 3.57 3.37
N VAL A 62 5.99 3.73 2.74
CA VAL A 62 6.08 4.13 1.34
C VAL A 62 6.72 2.99 0.55
N VAL A 63 6.02 2.48 -0.45
CA VAL A 63 6.48 1.42 -1.36
C VAL A 63 6.64 2.01 -2.75
N LYS A 64 7.87 2.02 -3.26
CA LYS A 64 8.16 2.35 -4.65
C LYS A 64 8.58 1.08 -5.35
N SER A 65 7.85 0.63 -6.34
CA SER A 65 8.23 -0.57 -7.10
C SER A 65 9.15 -0.18 -8.25
N PRO A 66 10.29 -0.87 -8.43
CA PRO A 66 11.03 -0.83 -9.66
C PRO A 66 10.81 -2.09 -10.51
N THR A 67 10.33 -3.23 -9.98
CA THR A 67 10.19 -4.49 -10.75
C THR A 67 9.27 -5.56 -10.12
N LEU A 68 8.88 -6.53 -10.96
CA LEU A 68 7.94 -7.66 -10.88
C LEU A 68 7.45 -8.19 -9.50
N GLY A 69 6.12 -8.34 -9.37
CA GLY A 69 5.49 -9.43 -8.61
C GLY A 69 5.33 -9.25 -7.09
N LEU A 70 5.57 -8.04 -6.58
CA LEU A 70 5.63 -7.78 -5.13
C LEU A 70 4.28 -7.69 -4.41
N GLN A 71 3.16 -7.90 -5.10
CA GLN A 71 1.83 -7.77 -4.49
C GLN A 71 1.69 -8.59 -3.20
N TYR A 72 1.99 -9.89 -3.25
CA TYR A 72 1.88 -10.77 -2.09
C TYR A 72 2.82 -10.37 -0.96
N THR A 73 4.01 -9.85 -1.31
CA THR A 73 4.96 -9.32 -0.34
C THR A 73 4.42 -8.08 0.35
N VAL A 74 3.89 -7.11 -0.41
CA VAL A 74 3.31 -5.89 0.16
C VAL A 74 2.15 -6.24 1.09
N ILE A 75 1.22 -7.11 0.67
CA ILE A 75 0.14 -7.58 1.53
C ILE A 75 0.69 -8.24 2.80
N SER A 76 1.73 -9.07 2.68
CA SER A 76 2.37 -9.71 3.83
C SER A 76 3.02 -8.70 4.77
N ILE A 77 3.64 -7.64 4.24
CA ILE A 77 4.19 -6.53 5.04
C ILE A 77 3.07 -5.84 5.80
N LEU A 78 1.98 -5.49 5.10
CA LEU A 78 0.84 -4.78 5.69
C LEU A 78 0.17 -5.57 6.82
N LYS A 79 0.12 -6.90 6.73
CA LYS A 79 -0.35 -7.79 7.81
C LYS A 79 0.50 -7.70 9.09
N HIS A 80 1.77 -7.34 8.98
CA HIS A 80 2.68 -7.20 10.12
C HIS A 80 2.77 -5.75 10.63
N THR A 81 2.04 -4.81 10.03
CA THR A 81 2.05 -3.40 10.41
C THR A 81 0.64 -2.90 10.72
N PRO A 82 -0.02 -3.42 11.77
CA PRO A 82 -1.41 -3.07 12.08
C PRO A 82 -1.59 -1.60 12.49
N SER A 83 -0.54 -0.93 12.99
CA SER A 83 -0.58 0.49 13.36
C SER A 83 -0.36 1.45 12.19
N LEU A 84 -0.40 0.96 10.95
CA LEU A 84 -0.13 1.79 9.78
C LEU A 84 -1.25 2.81 9.56
N ILE A 85 -0.87 4.09 9.57
CA ILE A 85 -1.75 5.24 9.36
C ILE A 85 -1.64 5.77 7.92
N ASN A 86 -0.42 5.78 7.38
CA ASN A 86 -0.09 6.32 6.08
C ASN A 86 0.47 5.23 5.17
N LEU A 87 -0.19 5.00 4.04
CA LEU A 87 0.28 4.10 3.00
C LEU A 87 0.43 4.85 1.68
N THR A 88 1.60 4.72 1.06
CA THR A 88 1.89 5.32 -0.24
C THR A 88 2.49 4.25 -1.15
N ILE A 89 1.87 3.99 -2.30
CA ILE A 89 2.35 2.99 -3.26
C ILE A 89 2.49 3.62 -4.65
N TYR A 90 3.63 3.35 -5.28
CA TYR A 90 3.94 3.76 -6.64
C TYR A 90 4.11 2.51 -7.50
N ASP A 91 3.22 2.31 -8.46
CA ASP A 91 3.48 1.44 -9.59
C ASP A 91 4.52 2.10 -10.51
N ALA A 92 5.41 1.27 -11.04
CA ALA A 92 6.30 1.67 -12.11
C ALA A 92 5.49 1.93 -13.38
N VAL A 93 5.77 3.05 -14.05
CA VAL A 93 5.28 3.31 -15.40
C VAL A 93 6.33 2.74 -16.34
N PRO A 94 6.04 1.65 -17.08
CA PRO A 94 7.02 1.06 -17.98
C PRO A 94 7.43 2.08 -19.05
N ARG A 95 8.72 2.12 -19.37
CA ARG A 95 9.19 2.84 -20.57
C ARG A 95 8.87 1.95 -21.77
N SER A 96 8.48 2.58 -22.88
CA SER A 96 8.15 1.89 -24.14
C SER A 96 9.24 0.87 -24.48
N GLY A 97 8.90 -0.42 -24.47
CA GLY A 97 9.81 -1.52 -24.80
C GLY A 97 10.09 -2.50 -23.65
N ASP A 98 9.79 -2.14 -22.40
CA ASP A 98 10.01 -3.05 -21.27
C ASP A 98 8.76 -3.92 -21.01
N LEU A 99 8.88 -5.23 -21.26
CA LEU A 99 7.79 -6.20 -21.13
C LEU A 99 7.61 -6.77 -19.70
N ASP A 100 8.55 -6.50 -18.81
CA ASP A 100 8.68 -7.21 -17.53
C ASP A 100 8.25 -6.37 -16.30
N TYR A 101 7.17 -5.59 -16.42
CA TYR A 101 6.65 -4.83 -15.27
C TYR A 101 5.27 -5.34 -14.84
N LEU A 102 5.21 -5.93 -13.65
CA LEU A 102 3.96 -6.31 -12.99
C LEU A 102 3.55 -5.21 -11.99
N PRO A 103 2.32 -4.69 -12.07
CA PRO A 103 1.82 -3.70 -11.13
C PRO A 103 1.69 -4.28 -9.71
N ILE A 104 1.93 -3.46 -8.69
CA ILE A 104 1.60 -3.77 -7.30
C ILE A 104 0.12 -3.53 -7.06
N ILE A 105 -0.44 -2.46 -7.64
CA ILE A 105 -1.83 -2.03 -7.43
C ILE A 105 -2.74 -2.84 -8.35
N THR A 106 -2.96 -4.10 -7.99
CA THR A 106 -3.88 -5.01 -8.68
C THR A 106 -5.24 -5.07 -7.97
N PRO A 107 -6.29 -5.65 -8.60
CA PRO A 107 -7.56 -5.90 -7.92
C PRO A 107 -7.40 -6.74 -6.65
N GLY A 108 -6.49 -7.71 -6.64
CA GLY A 108 -6.22 -8.53 -5.46
C GLY A 108 -5.57 -7.74 -4.32
N PHE A 109 -4.74 -6.75 -4.64
CA PHE A 109 -4.17 -5.83 -3.65
C PHE A 109 -5.27 -4.99 -3.00
N LEU A 110 -6.12 -4.37 -3.83
CA LEU A 110 -7.24 -3.55 -3.38
C LEU A 110 -8.24 -4.36 -2.55
N ARG A 111 -8.53 -5.60 -2.96
CA ARG A 111 -9.37 -6.52 -2.18
C ARG A 111 -8.74 -6.96 -0.87
N GLY A 112 -7.42 -7.13 -0.81
CA GLY A 112 -6.73 -7.40 0.44
C GLY A 112 -6.86 -6.25 1.44
N LEU A 113 -7.13 -5.05 0.94
CA LEU A 113 -7.45 -3.89 1.73
C LEU A 113 -8.95 -3.80 2.07
N LEU A 114 -9.88 -4.57 1.50
CA LEU A 114 -11.30 -4.44 1.88
C LEU A 114 -11.53 -4.73 3.36
N VAL A 115 -12.48 -4.01 3.95
CA VAL A 115 -13.08 -4.38 5.23
C VAL A 115 -14.30 -5.26 4.93
N PRO A 116 -14.33 -6.54 5.34
CA PRO A 116 -15.47 -7.41 5.05
C PRO A 116 -16.75 -6.94 5.76
N ASP A 117 -17.90 -7.00 5.09
CA ASP A 117 -19.19 -6.65 5.72
C ASP A 117 -19.55 -7.58 6.90
N SER A 118 -19.03 -8.81 6.89
CA SER A 118 -19.35 -9.86 7.87
C SER A 118 -18.34 -9.98 9.00
N LEU A 119 -17.82 -8.86 9.52
CA LEU A 119 -16.81 -8.87 10.59
C LEU A 119 -17.26 -9.60 11.86
N SER A 120 -18.57 -9.73 12.08
CA SER A 120 -19.16 -10.51 13.15
C SER A 120 -18.79 -12.01 13.12
N LEU A 121 -18.41 -12.56 11.96
CA LEU A 121 -18.08 -13.98 11.80
C LEU A 121 -16.58 -14.27 11.87
N PHE A 122 -15.72 -13.31 11.52
CA PHE A 122 -14.28 -13.55 11.34
C PHE A 122 -13.39 -12.82 12.35
N GLY A 123 -13.96 -11.93 13.17
CA GLY A 123 -13.19 -11.10 14.11
C GLY A 123 -12.32 -10.04 13.42
N SER A 124 -11.91 -9.03 14.19
CA SER A 124 -11.12 -7.88 13.70
C SER A 124 -9.70 -8.26 13.24
N SER A 125 -9.20 -9.45 13.62
CA SER A 125 -7.86 -9.95 13.29
C SER A 125 -7.63 -10.23 11.81
N SER A 126 -8.69 -10.21 10.99
CA SER A 126 -8.62 -10.39 9.54
C SER A 126 -8.36 -9.09 8.76
N ILE A 127 -8.58 -7.91 9.37
CA ILE A 127 -8.45 -6.62 8.68
C ILE A 127 -6.98 -6.26 8.52
N ILE A 128 -6.57 -6.05 7.28
CA ILE A 128 -5.24 -5.53 6.96
C ILE A 128 -5.23 -4.02 7.21
N VAL A 129 -4.26 -3.55 8.00
CA VAL A 129 -4.05 -2.14 8.38
C VAL A 129 -5.31 -1.44 8.92
N PRO A 130 -5.82 -1.87 10.09
CA PRO A 130 -7.04 -1.32 10.66
C PRO A 130 -6.92 0.17 11.01
N LYS A 131 -5.72 0.73 11.17
CA LYS A 131 -5.53 2.16 11.48
C LYS A 131 -5.29 3.05 10.26
N LEU A 132 -5.52 2.54 9.04
CA LEU A 132 -5.19 3.25 7.81
C LEU A 132 -6.11 4.45 7.60
N ARG A 133 -5.53 5.66 7.66
CA ARG A 133 -6.25 6.93 7.45
C ARG A 133 -5.91 7.61 6.14
N ASN A 134 -4.68 7.45 5.69
CA ASN A 134 -4.12 8.17 4.54
C ASN A 134 -3.61 7.17 3.51
N LEU A 135 -4.22 7.18 2.33
CA LEU A 135 -3.85 6.34 1.21
C LEU A 135 -3.47 7.21 0.02
N TRP A 136 -2.28 6.96 -0.52
CA TRP A 136 -1.82 7.58 -1.76
C TRP A 136 -1.38 6.50 -2.74
N LEU A 137 -1.92 6.51 -3.95
CA LEU A 137 -1.65 5.51 -4.98
C LEU A 137 -1.28 6.20 -6.30
N LYS A 138 -0.17 5.79 -6.92
CA LYS A 138 0.11 6.04 -8.34
C LYS A 138 0.01 4.72 -9.08
N ALA A 139 -1.08 4.53 -9.84
CA ALA A 139 -1.42 3.29 -10.52
C ALA A 139 -1.28 3.40 -12.04
N ARG A 140 -1.00 2.27 -12.69
CA ARG A 140 -0.97 2.16 -14.15
C ARG A 140 -2.39 2.00 -14.69
N GLY A 141 -2.74 2.81 -15.68
CA GLY A 141 -4.10 2.94 -16.18
C GLY A 141 -4.67 1.67 -16.80
N ASP A 142 -3.91 0.93 -17.60
CA ASP A 142 -4.42 -0.29 -18.25
C ASP A 142 -4.72 -1.46 -17.30
N THR A 143 -4.09 -1.50 -16.12
CA THR A 143 -4.29 -2.57 -15.12
C THR A 143 -5.12 -2.14 -13.91
N PHE A 144 -5.38 -0.84 -13.76
CA PHE A 144 -6.10 -0.33 -12.60
C PHE A 144 -7.59 -0.68 -12.66
N ASP A 145 -8.12 -1.22 -11.57
CA ASP A 145 -9.54 -1.56 -11.42
C ASP A 145 -10.22 -0.51 -10.54
N GLU A 146 -10.94 0.40 -11.19
CA GLU A 146 -11.64 1.51 -10.51
C GLU A 146 -12.77 1.01 -9.62
N GLY A 147 -13.47 -0.05 -10.01
CA GLY A 147 -14.56 -0.63 -9.22
C GLY A 147 -14.02 -1.20 -7.91
N ALA A 148 -12.97 -2.03 -7.99
CA ALA A 148 -12.32 -2.58 -6.80
C ALA A 148 -11.72 -1.49 -5.90
N PHE A 149 -11.22 -0.39 -6.46
CA PHE A 149 -10.73 0.74 -5.70
C PHE A 149 -11.86 1.46 -4.96
N VAL A 150 -12.96 1.79 -5.66
CA VAL A 150 -14.13 2.45 -5.06
C VAL A 150 -14.73 1.59 -3.96
N ASP A 151 -14.89 0.27 -4.20
CA ASP A 151 -15.38 -0.67 -3.19
C ASP A 151 -14.46 -0.68 -1.95
N MET A 152 -13.14 -0.66 -2.15
CA MET A 152 -12.16 -0.59 -1.06
C MET A 152 -12.29 0.70 -0.25
N VAL A 153 -12.40 1.85 -0.92
CA VAL A 153 -12.59 3.15 -0.27
C VAL A 153 -13.88 3.16 0.53
N LEU A 154 -15.00 2.73 -0.07
CA LEU A 154 -16.31 2.68 0.59
C LEU A 154 -16.32 1.73 1.80
N SER A 155 -15.64 0.57 1.72
CA SER A 155 -15.57 -0.38 2.85
C SER A 155 -14.86 0.18 4.08
N ARG A 156 -13.94 1.14 3.89
CA ARG A 156 -13.21 1.82 4.97
C ARG A 156 -13.83 3.14 5.40
N TRP A 157 -14.87 3.58 4.70
CA TRP A 157 -15.62 4.77 5.05
C TRP A 157 -16.71 4.40 6.07
N LEU A 158 -16.67 5.02 7.25
CA LEU A 158 -17.53 4.70 8.38
C LEU A 158 -18.24 5.98 8.83
N PRO A 159 -19.30 6.41 8.12
CA PRO A 159 -19.94 7.69 8.38
C PRO A 159 -20.45 7.76 9.82
N ASN A 160 -19.80 8.61 10.62
CA ASN A 160 -20.16 9.05 11.97
C ASN A 160 -20.65 7.95 12.93
N GLY A 161 -19.70 7.30 13.59
CA GLY A 161 -19.88 6.92 15.00
C GLY A 161 -20.91 5.83 15.28
N LEU A 162 -21.15 4.91 14.33
CA LEU A 162 -21.70 3.62 14.71
C LEU A 162 -20.69 2.96 15.65
N GLU A 163 -20.90 3.15 16.95
CA GLU A 163 -20.29 2.44 18.08
C GLU A 163 -20.64 0.94 18.04
N HIS A 164 -20.52 0.33 16.87
CA HIS A 164 -20.50 -1.10 16.77
C HIS A 164 -19.16 -1.53 17.34
N SER A 165 -19.21 -2.08 18.55
CA SER A 165 -18.07 -2.69 19.27
C SER A 165 -17.22 -3.62 18.39
N VAL A 166 -17.81 -4.15 17.32
CA VAL A 166 -17.15 -4.95 16.27
C VAL A 166 -16.01 -4.19 15.56
N TYR A 167 -16.05 -2.86 15.52
CA TYR A 167 -15.09 -2.00 14.81
C TYR A 167 -14.20 -1.16 15.74
N ALA A 168 -14.10 -1.49 17.03
CA ALA A 168 -13.44 -0.64 18.03
C ALA A 168 -11.98 -0.24 17.68
N ASP A 169 -11.26 -1.07 16.91
CA ASP A 169 -9.88 -0.82 16.50
C ASP A 169 -9.74 -0.33 15.05
N LEU A 170 -10.83 -0.22 14.30
CA LEU A 170 -10.82 0.22 12.90
C LEU A 170 -10.93 1.75 12.86
N GLU A 171 -9.91 2.40 12.31
CA GLU A 171 -9.94 3.82 12.01
C GLU A 171 -10.46 4.05 10.59
N GLU A 172 -11.25 5.10 10.44
CA GLU A 172 -11.83 5.50 9.16
C GLU A 172 -10.78 6.12 8.24
N LEU A 173 -10.86 5.78 6.95
CA LEU A 173 -10.05 6.41 5.92
C LEU A 173 -10.44 7.89 5.80
N LYS A 174 -9.48 8.81 5.88
CA LYS A 174 -9.71 10.26 5.85
C LYS A 174 -9.23 10.91 4.57
N PHE A 175 -8.13 10.42 4.01
CA PHE A 175 -7.51 11.00 2.83
C PHE A 175 -7.16 9.90 1.82
N VAL A 176 -7.60 10.11 0.59
CA VAL A 176 -7.33 9.22 -0.54
C VAL A 176 -6.90 10.06 -1.72
N ASP A 177 -5.65 9.89 -2.12
CA ASP A 177 -5.11 10.49 -3.33
C ASP A 177 -4.82 9.37 -4.33
N LEU A 178 -5.33 9.52 -5.55
CA LEU A 178 -5.08 8.58 -6.63
C LEU A 178 -4.60 9.32 -7.87
N LEU A 179 -3.50 8.85 -8.43
CA LEU A 179 -3.01 9.22 -9.75
C LEU A 179 -3.06 7.99 -10.66
N VAL A 180 -3.89 8.03 -11.70
CA VAL A 180 -3.94 6.98 -12.72
C VAL A 180 -3.21 7.46 -13.95
N VAL A 181 -2.14 6.78 -14.33
CA VAL A 181 -1.29 7.16 -15.47
C VAL A 181 -1.74 6.46 -16.74
N GLY A 182 -1.81 7.18 -17.86
CA GLY A 182 -2.04 6.57 -19.18
C GLY A 182 -3.50 6.22 -19.48
N ARG A 183 -4.46 6.60 -18.63
CA ARG A 183 -5.88 6.59 -18.99
C ARG A 183 -6.68 7.67 -18.26
N ARG A 184 -7.84 8.03 -18.83
CA ARG A 184 -8.88 8.77 -18.10
C ARG A 184 -9.68 7.78 -17.24
N VAL A 185 -10.07 8.22 -16.05
CA VAL A 185 -10.97 7.47 -15.18
C VAL A 185 -12.43 7.61 -15.60
N ASP A 186 -13.23 6.60 -15.30
CA ASP A 186 -14.65 6.51 -15.61
C ASP A 186 -15.49 7.22 -14.55
N LYS A 187 -16.02 8.39 -14.89
CA LYS A 187 -16.81 9.22 -13.98
C LYS A 187 -17.97 8.47 -13.33
N ASP A 188 -18.62 7.55 -14.03
CA ASP A 188 -19.79 6.86 -13.51
C ASP A 188 -19.44 5.96 -12.32
N VAL A 189 -18.24 5.36 -12.35
CA VAL A 189 -17.70 4.57 -11.23
C VAL A 189 -17.37 5.47 -10.04
N TRP A 190 -16.81 6.65 -10.30
CA TRP A 190 -16.39 7.61 -9.27
C TRP A 190 -17.55 8.36 -8.61
N ASN A 191 -18.67 8.57 -9.31
CA ASN A 191 -19.86 9.21 -8.76
C ASN A 191 -20.39 8.47 -7.50
N ARG A 192 -20.06 7.19 -7.33
CA ARG A 192 -20.33 6.42 -6.10
C ARG A 192 -19.66 7.02 -4.86
N LEU A 193 -18.62 7.84 -5.01
CA LEU A 193 -17.90 8.52 -3.94
C LEU A 193 -18.41 9.96 -3.67
N ASP A 194 -19.36 10.49 -4.45
CA ASP A 194 -19.79 11.89 -4.30
C ASP A 194 -20.40 12.19 -2.92
N GLY A 195 -21.12 11.21 -2.35
CA GLY A 195 -21.76 11.35 -1.04
C GLY A 195 -20.80 11.29 0.16
N VAL A 196 -19.64 10.64 0.01
CA VAL A 196 -18.69 10.45 1.13
C VAL A 196 -17.81 11.68 1.36
N GLY A 197 -17.61 12.51 0.32
CA GLY A 197 -16.90 13.78 0.44
C GLY A 197 -17.50 14.73 1.49
N ALA A 198 -18.83 14.80 1.54
CA ALA A 198 -19.56 15.66 2.46
C ALA A 198 -19.47 15.23 3.93
N THR A 199 -19.06 13.98 4.18
CA THR A 199 -19.07 13.37 5.52
C THR A 199 -17.66 13.27 6.14
N GLY A 200 -16.63 13.74 5.43
CA GLY A 200 -15.28 13.94 5.98
C GLY A 200 -14.17 13.20 5.24
N LEU A 201 -14.50 12.34 4.26
CA LEU A 201 -13.53 11.72 3.37
C LEU A 201 -13.03 12.74 2.36
N ARG A 202 -11.72 12.92 2.22
CA ARG A 202 -11.16 13.68 1.10
C ARG A 202 -10.60 12.74 0.06
N VAL A 203 -11.30 12.64 -1.07
CA VAL A 203 -10.82 11.91 -2.24
C VAL A 203 -10.34 12.90 -3.30
N ARG A 204 -9.09 12.76 -3.75
CA ARG A 204 -8.53 13.55 -4.84
C ARG A 204 -8.05 12.64 -5.95
N LEU A 205 -8.64 12.83 -7.11
CA LEU A 205 -8.09 12.34 -8.36
C LEU A 205 -7.07 13.36 -8.87
N LEU A 206 -5.85 12.90 -9.08
CA LEU A 206 -4.77 13.70 -9.65
C LEU A 206 -4.73 13.41 -11.16
N ASP A 207 -4.69 14.46 -11.98
CA ASP A 207 -4.59 14.31 -13.43
C ASP A 207 -3.23 13.72 -13.81
N GLY A 208 -3.25 12.54 -14.44
CA GLY A 208 -2.06 11.79 -14.88
C GLY A 208 -1.76 11.92 -16.36
N LEU A 209 -1.97 13.11 -16.93
CA LEU A 209 -1.52 13.48 -18.26
C LEU A 209 -0.01 13.78 -18.22
N GLU A 210 0.80 12.74 -18.05
CA GLU A 210 2.24 12.75 -18.36
C GLU A 210 2.50 11.98 -19.66
#